data_AF-A0A6P0U0B2-F1
#
_entry.id   AF-A0A6P0U0B2-F1
#
_cell.length_a   1.000
_cell.length_b   1.000
_cell.length_c   1.000
_cell.angle_alpha   90.00
_cell.angle_beta   90.00
_cell.angle_gamma   90.00
#
_symmetry.space_group_name_H-M   'P 1'
#
loop_
_entity.id
_entity.type
_entity.pdbx_description
1 polymer ?
#
loop_
_entity_poly.entity_id
_entity_poly.type
_entity_poly.pdbx_seq_one_letter_code
_entity_poly.pdbx_strand_id
1 'polypeptide(L)'
;MYRQNYSTSYSQKSRAIVVIDKGVENYQMLVAGVIGETETIALDSNRDGIKQITEVFAQRSNINAIHIISHGSPGCLSLGNTQLSLDTSDNYIWDLQQWQGDIFLYGCNIAAGDAGAEFLQRLQKLTNANIAASANLTGSSALGGDWELEVRLGEVESTRVFVEAIATNYNSVFAINRVSVDSLENEANGISTSPAISSDGRFVAFSSTADNLVSGDSNGARDVFVHDRQTGVTSLVSVNSAGELGNDSSDNPSISADGRFIAF
;
A
#
# COMPACT_ATOMS: atom_id res chain seq x y z
N MET A 1 -51.50 -30.64 -28.46
CA MET A 1 -51.32 -29.58 -27.43
C MET A 1 -49.88 -29.65 -26.93
N TYR A 2 -48.99 -28.80 -27.46
CA TYR A 2 -47.63 -28.65 -26.94
C TYR A 2 -47.65 -27.60 -25.83
N ARG A 3 -47.34 -27.99 -24.58
CA ARG A 3 -47.05 -27.05 -23.49
C ARG A 3 -45.58 -26.64 -23.61
N GLN A 4 -45.33 -25.37 -23.92
CA GLN A 4 -44.02 -24.77 -23.73
C GLN A 4 -43.82 -24.52 -22.23
N ASN A 5 -42.79 -25.14 -21.66
CA ASN A 5 -42.30 -24.81 -20.33
C ASN A 5 -41.40 -23.58 -20.46
N TYR A 6 -41.87 -22.43 -19.97
CA TYR A 6 -41.01 -21.27 -19.75
C TYR A 6 -40.23 -21.50 -18.45
N SER A 7 -38.96 -21.86 -18.55
CA SER A 7 -38.02 -21.73 -17.44
C SER A 7 -37.51 -20.29 -17.41
N THR A 8 -38.07 -19.47 -16.52
CA THR A 8 -37.45 -18.21 -16.11
C THR A 8 -36.14 -18.52 -15.40
N SER A 9 -35.02 -18.41 -16.13
CA SER A 9 -33.70 -18.31 -15.53
C SER A 9 -33.63 -16.98 -14.78
N TYR A 10 -33.67 -17.04 -13.45
CA TYR A 10 -33.15 -15.94 -12.64
C TYR A 10 -31.66 -15.84 -12.96
N SER A 11 -31.29 -14.90 -13.83
CA SER A 11 -29.89 -14.49 -14.00
C SER A 11 -29.38 -14.09 -12.62
N GLN A 12 -28.48 -14.89 -12.04
CA GLN A 12 -27.82 -14.50 -10.81
C GLN A 12 -27.06 -13.21 -11.09
N LYS A 13 -27.49 -12.11 -10.48
CA LYS A 13 -26.94 -10.77 -10.67
C LYS A 13 -25.44 -10.82 -10.32
N SER A 14 -24.59 -10.52 -11.31
CA SER A 14 -23.15 -10.40 -11.10
C SER A 14 -22.84 -9.31 -10.07
N ARG A 15 -21.83 -9.56 -9.22
CA ARG A 15 -21.53 -8.73 -8.05
C ARG A 15 -20.10 -8.21 -8.09
N ALA A 16 -19.96 -6.88 -8.07
CA ALA A 16 -18.70 -6.21 -7.77
C ALA A 16 -18.52 -6.07 -6.26
N ILE A 17 -17.28 -6.20 -5.79
CA ILE A 17 -16.90 -5.96 -4.38
C ILE A 17 -15.77 -4.94 -4.34
N VAL A 18 -15.85 -4.00 -3.41
CA VAL A 18 -14.76 -3.08 -3.09
C VAL A 18 -14.09 -3.53 -1.80
N VAL A 19 -12.80 -3.82 -1.86
CA VAL A 19 -11.95 -4.11 -0.71
C VAL A 19 -11.08 -2.90 -0.44
N ILE A 20 -11.10 -2.41 0.79
CA ILE A 20 -10.33 -1.24 1.22
C ILE A 20 -9.44 -1.66 2.38
N ASP A 21 -8.13 -1.49 2.23
CA ASP A 21 -7.19 -1.68 3.31
C ASP A 21 -7.32 -0.56 4.35
N LYS A 22 -7.44 -0.88 5.65
CA LYS A 22 -7.52 0.15 6.71
C LYS A 22 -6.21 0.91 6.93
N GLY A 23 -5.11 0.42 6.39
CA GLY A 23 -3.79 1.05 6.43
C GLY A 23 -3.69 2.28 5.56
N VAL A 24 -4.58 2.48 4.57
CA VAL A 24 -4.59 3.71 3.76
C VAL A 24 -5.13 4.90 4.54
N GLU A 25 -4.64 6.09 4.21
CA GLU A 25 -5.06 7.33 4.84
C GLU A 25 -6.58 7.53 4.72
N ASN A 26 -7.23 7.86 5.84
CA ASN A 26 -8.66 8.19 5.88
C ASN A 26 -9.56 7.15 5.16
N TYR A 27 -9.29 5.86 5.34
CA TYR A 27 -10.04 4.77 4.72
C TYR A 27 -11.57 4.88 4.95
N GLN A 28 -12.01 5.50 6.06
CA GLN A 28 -13.43 5.72 6.36
C GLN A 28 -14.11 6.59 5.31
N MET A 29 -13.41 7.60 4.78
CA MET A 29 -13.90 8.46 3.71
C MET A 29 -14.08 7.65 2.41
N LEU A 30 -13.15 6.76 2.10
CA LEU A 30 -13.24 5.86 0.94
C LEU A 30 -14.44 4.91 1.08
N VAL A 31 -14.58 4.25 2.24
CA VAL A 31 -15.73 3.37 2.53
C VAL A 31 -17.06 4.12 2.37
N ALA A 32 -17.15 5.34 2.88
CA ALA A 32 -18.38 6.14 2.83
C ALA A 32 -18.76 6.61 1.42
N GLY A 33 -17.81 6.64 0.48
CA GLY A 33 -18.05 7.12 -0.88
C GLY A 33 -17.99 6.05 -1.97
N VAL A 34 -17.99 4.77 -1.61
CA VAL A 34 -18.27 3.70 -2.57
C VAL A 34 -19.67 3.90 -3.17
N ILE A 35 -19.81 3.74 -4.49
CA ILE A 35 -21.07 3.98 -5.19
C ILE A 35 -22.12 2.92 -4.87
N GLY A 36 -23.31 3.40 -4.51
CA GLY A 36 -24.54 2.61 -4.50
C GLY A 36 -24.55 1.50 -3.44
N GLU A 37 -25.08 0.33 -3.81
CA GLU A 37 -25.15 -0.86 -2.94
C GLU A 37 -23.95 -1.80 -3.15
N THR A 38 -22.84 -1.29 -3.70
CA THR A 38 -21.63 -2.12 -3.91
C THR A 38 -21.09 -2.52 -2.54
N GLU A 39 -20.92 -3.84 -2.35
CA GLU A 39 -20.44 -4.35 -1.09
C GLU A 39 -19.02 -3.87 -0.84
N THR A 40 -18.77 -3.36 0.37
CA THR A 40 -17.47 -2.85 0.79
C THR A 40 -16.94 -3.67 1.95
N ILE A 41 -15.70 -4.15 1.83
CA ILE A 41 -14.98 -4.91 2.86
C ILE A 41 -13.76 -4.11 3.29
N ALA A 42 -13.68 -3.75 4.58
CA ALA A 42 -12.52 -3.08 5.15
C ALA A 42 -11.59 -4.09 5.81
N LEU A 43 -10.37 -4.27 5.29
CA LEU A 43 -9.40 -5.23 5.82
C LEU A 43 -8.88 -4.79 7.19
N ASP A 44 -8.77 -5.73 8.12
CA ASP A 44 -8.08 -5.49 9.38
C ASP A 44 -6.56 -5.48 9.16
N SER A 45 -5.91 -4.37 9.50
CA SER A 45 -4.46 -4.17 9.38
C SER A 45 -3.64 -5.12 10.25
N ASN A 46 -4.24 -5.80 11.23
CA ASN A 46 -3.54 -6.78 12.08
C ASN A 46 -3.68 -8.23 11.59
N ARG A 47 -4.40 -8.46 10.49
CA ARG A 47 -4.64 -9.78 9.92
C ARG A 47 -4.05 -9.85 8.51
N ASP A 48 -3.75 -11.07 8.08
CA ASP A 48 -3.31 -11.32 6.71
C ASP A 48 -4.41 -10.91 5.72
N GLY A 49 -4.15 -9.89 4.90
CA GLY A 49 -5.14 -9.34 3.98
C GLY A 49 -5.50 -10.28 2.83
N ILE A 50 -4.57 -11.12 2.37
CA ILE A 50 -4.84 -12.11 1.31
C ILE A 50 -5.83 -13.14 1.84
N LYS A 51 -5.62 -13.64 3.07
CA LYS A 51 -6.55 -14.58 3.73
C LYS A 51 -7.93 -13.96 3.94
N GLN A 52 -8.00 -12.70 4.34
CA GLN A 52 -9.28 -11.98 4.50
C GLN A 52 -10.05 -11.86 3.17
N ILE A 53 -9.36 -11.56 2.06
CA ILE A 53 -9.99 -11.52 0.74
C ILE A 53 -10.42 -12.92 0.29
N THR A 54 -9.63 -13.96 0.55
CA THR A 54 -10.00 -15.34 0.24
C THR A 54 -11.24 -15.80 1.03
N GLU A 55 -11.36 -15.40 2.31
CA GLU A 55 -12.57 -15.60 3.12
C GLU A 55 -13.81 -14.95 2.45
N VAL A 56 -13.63 -13.81 1.77
CA VAL A 56 -14.71 -13.14 1.01
C VAL A 56 -15.19 -14.03 -0.14
N PHE A 57 -14.27 -14.59 -0.93
CA PHE A 57 -14.58 -15.51 -2.03
C PHE A 57 -15.16 -16.84 -1.57
N ALA A 58 -14.81 -17.32 -0.37
CA ALA A 58 -15.39 -18.54 0.19
C ALA A 58 -16.87 -18.38 0.61
N GLN A 59 -17.27 -17.17 0.98
CA GLN A 59 -18.62 -16.88 1.49
C GLN A 59 -19.59 -16.34 0.43
N ARG A 60 -19.08 -15.93 -0.73
CA ARG A 60 -19.84 -15.24 -1.77
C ARG A 60 -19.69 -15.96 -3.09
N SER A 61 -20.77 -16.02 -3.86
CA SER A 61 -20.80 -16.56 -5.21
C SER A 61 -21.04 -15.46 -6.24
N ASN A 62 -20.63 -15.70 -7.48
CA ASN A 62 -20.84 -14.80 -8.63
C ASN A 62 -20.17 -13.42 -8.50
N ILE A 63 -18.98 -13.38 -7.88
CA ILE A 63 -18.14 -12.19 -7.91
C ILE A 63 -17.57 -12.07 -9.32
N ASN A 64 -17.91 -10.98 -10.02
CA ASN A 64 -17.39 -10.72 -11.37
C ASN A 64 -16.28 -9.67 -11.39
N ALA A 65 -16.15 -8.88 -10.33
CA ALA A 65 -15.12 -7.87 -10.19
C ALA A 65 -14.78 -7.66 -8.71
N ILE A 66 -13.49 -7.49 -8.43
CA ILE A 66 -12.99 -7.05 -7.14
C ILE A 66 -12.09 -5.83 -7.33
N HIS A 67 -12.42 -4.75 -6.64
CA HIS A 67 -11.64 -3.52 -6.61
C HIS A 67 -10.91 -3.46 -5.29
N ILE A 68 -9.57 -3.50 -5.31
CA ILE A 68 -8.72 -3.53 -4.13
C ILE A 68 -8.02 -2.19 -4.02
N ILE A 69 -8.27 -1.48 -2.93
CA ILE A 69 -7.66 -0.20 -2.60
C ILE A 69 -6.68 -0.42 -1.46
N SER A 70 -5.41 -0.20 -1.71
CA SER A 70 -4.37 -0.31 -0.70
C SER A 70 -3.10 0.43 -1.10
N HIS A 71 -2.12 0.51 -0.20
CA HIS A 71 -0.80 1.02 -0.57
C HIS A 71 -0.09 0.09 -1.56
N GLY A 72 0.67 0.70 -2.47
CA GLY A 72 1.44 -0.01 -3.49
C GLY A 72 2.86 0.49 -3.66
N SER A 73 3.67 -0.35 -4.28
CA SER A 73 4.96 -0.02 -4.87
C SER A 73 5.21 -0.93 -6.09
N PRO A 74 6.20 -0.67 -6.95
CA PRO A 74 6.46 -1.49 -8.13
C PRO A 74 6.50 -2.99 -7.83
N GLY A 75 5.54 -3.75 -8.37
CA GLY A 75 5.43 -5.20 -8.20
C GLY A 75 4.97 -5.67 -6.81
N CYS A 76 4.41 -4.78 -5.99
CA CYS A 76 4.00 -5.10 -4.63
C CYS A 76 2.70 -4.39 -4.20
N LEU A 77 1.85 -5.14 -3.51
CA LEU A 77 0.59 -4.68 -2.92
C LEU A 77 0.60 -4.94 -1.41
N SER A 78 0.35 -3.92 -0.59
CA SER A 78 0.19 -4.09 0.86
C SER A 78 -1.26 -4.45 1.20
N LEU A 79 -1.49 -5.52 1.96
CA LEU A 79 -2.81 -6.00 2.34
C LEU A 79 -2.82 -6.50 3.80
N GLY A 80 -3.50 -5.78 4.67
CA GLY A 80 -3.54 -6.03 6.10
C GLY A 80 -2.14 -5.89 6.70
N ASN A 81 -1.63 -6.98 7.28
CA ASN A 81 -0.25 -7.08 7.75
C ASN A 81 0.69 -7.85 6.81
N THR A 82 0.27 -8.13 5.57
CA THR A 82 1.08 -8.85 4.58
C THR A 82 1.34 -8.01 3.32
N GLN A 83 2.32 -8.44 2.53
CA GLN A 83 2.62 -7.90 1.22
C GLN A 83 2.49 -9.01 0.19
N LEU A 84 1.74 -8.75 -0.88
CA LEU A 84 1.68 -9.60 -2.06
C LEU A 84 2.67 -9.07 -3.10
N SER A 85 3.70 -9.86 -3.40
CA SER A 85 4.72 -9.57 -4.41
C SER A 85 5.18 -10.86 -5.09
N LEU A 86 6.14 -10.76 -6.02
CA LEU A 86 6.77 -11.94 -6.61
C LEU A 86 7.41 -12.85 -5.55
N ASP A 87 8.03 -12.29 -4.52
CA ASP A 87 8.72 -13.04 -3.46
C ASP A 87 7.75 -13.78 -2.53
N THR A 88 6.52 -13.28 -2.36
CA THR A 88 5.56 -13.82 -1.41
C THR A 88 4.43 -14.61 -2.07
N SER A 89 4.16 -14.40 -3.36
CA SER A 89 3.00 -14.97 -4.06
C SER A 89 2.91 -16.51 -3.99
N ASP A 90 4.04 -17.20 -3.95
CA ASP A 90 4.11 -18.67 -3.88
C ASP A 90 3.53 -19.22 -2.58
N ASN A 91 3.56 -18.43 -1.49
CA ASN A 91 2.96 -18.81 -0.21
C ASN A 91 1.42 -18.80 -0.24
N TYR A 92 0.84 -18.15 -1.26
CA TYR A 92 -0.60 -17.90 -1.37
C TYR A 92 -1.24 -18.54 -2.61
N ILE A 93 -0.58 -19.50 -3.26
CA ILE A 93 -1.09 -20.15 -4.49
C ILE A 93 -2.54 -20.65 -4.30
N TRP A 94 -2.80 -21.38 -3.22
CA TRP A 94 -4.12 -21.95 -2.94
C TRP A 94 -5.19 -20.90 -2.66
N ASP A 95 -4.79 -19.76 -2.09
CA ASP A 95 -5.69 -18.65 -1.78
C ASP A 95 -6.05 -17.89 -3.05
N LEU A 96 -5.04 -17.50 -3.84
CA LEU A 96 -5.19 -16.71 -5.07
C LEU A 96 -5.95 -17.49 -6.16
N GLN A 97 -5.84 -18.82 -6.19
CA GLN A 97 -6.64 -19.66 -7.10
C GLN A 97 -8.15 -19.64 -6.80
N GLN A 98 -8.56 -19.18 -5.61
CA GLN A 98 -9.99 -19.04 -5.27
C GLN A 98 -10.57 -17.70 -5.73
N TRP A 99 -9.71 -16.73 -6.03
CA TRP A 99 -10.14 -15.39 -6.43
C TRP A 99 -10.74 -15.46 -7.83
N GLN A 100 -11.86 -14.77 -8.01
CA GLN A 100 -12.69 -14.85 -9.21
C GLN A 100 -13.06 -13.46 -9.70
N GLY A 101 -13.35 -13.36 -11.01
CA GLY A 101 -13.71 -12.11 -11.66
C GLY A 101 -12.49 -11.26 -12.01
N ASP A 102 -12.76 -10.09 -12.58
CA ASP A 102 -11.72 -9.11 -12.91
C ASP A 102 -11.16 -8.47 -11.64
N ILE A 103 -9.85 -8.23 -11.60
CA ILE A 103 -9.16 -7.65 -10.45
C ILE A 103 -8.68 -6.25 -10.80
N PHE A 104 -9.13 -5.26 -10.03
CA PHE A 104 -8.73 -3.86 -10.16
C PHE A 104 -7.89 -3.46 -8.95
N LEU A 105 -6.63 -3.07 -9.18
CA LEU A 105 -5.66 -2.76 -8.12
C LEU A 105 -5.36 -1.26 -8.09
N TYR A 106 -5.91 -0.59 -7.08
CA TYR A 106 -5.68 0.82 -6.79
C TYR A 106 -4.63 0.93 -5.69
N GLY A 107 -3.41 1.23 -6.09
CA GLY A 107 -2.29 1.47 -5.20
C GLY A 107 -1.12 2.01 -6.01
N CYS A 108 -0.37 2.93 -5.42
CA CYS A 108 0.62 3.69 -6.19
C CYS A 108 1.66 2.76 -6.84
N ASN A 109 1.89 2.95 -8.13
CA ASN A 109 2.99 2.35 -8.88
C ASN A 109 3.03 0.81 -8.91
N ILE A 110 1.96 0.08 -8.56
CA ILE A 110 1.95 -1.40 -8.53
C ILE A 110 2.41 -1.97 -9.87
N ALA A 111 1.93 -1.39 -10.96
CA ALA A 111 2.20 -1.82 -12.33
C ALA A 111 3.38 -1.10 -12.98
N ALA A 112 4.16 -0.33 -12.21
CA ALA A 112 5.25 0.46 -12.77
C ALA A 112 6.48 -0.41 -13.11
N GLY A 113 7.03 -0.18 -14.30
CA GLY A 113 8.27 -0.83 -14.76
C GLY A 113 8.19 -2.35 -14.90
N ASP A 114 9.36 -2.97 -15.08
CA ASP A 114 9.48 -4.41 -15.32
C ASP A 114 8.97 -5.23 -14.11
N ALA A 115 9.28 -4.79 -12.89
CA ALA A 115 8.80 -5.44 -11.67
C ALA A 115 7.27 -5.47 -11.57
N GLY A 116 6.61 -4.36 -11.91
CA GLY A 116 5.15 -4.30 -11.97
C GLY A 116 4.58 -5.22 -13.05
N ALA A 117 5.16 -5.22 -14.25
CA ALA A 117 4.72 -6.08 -15.35
C ALA A 117 4.82 -7.57 -15.00
N GLU A 118 5.96 -8.01 -14.44
CA GLU A 118 6.17 -9.40 -14.03
C GLU A 118 5.21 -9.82 -12.91
N PHE A 119 5.01 -8.94 -11.92
CA PHE A 119 4.07 -9.19 -10.82
C PHE A 119 2.64 -9.39 -11.33
N LEU A 120 2.14 -8.52 -12.21
CA LEU A 120 0.79 -8.66 -12.76
C LEU A 120 0.63 -9.93 -13.58
N GLN A 121 1.64 -10.32 -14.37
CA GLN A 121 1.62 -11.59 -15.10
C GLN A 121 1.58 -12.79 -14.15
N ARG A 122 2.35 -12.75 -13.05
CA ARG A 122 2.32 -13.79 -12.01
C ARG A 122 0.94 -13.89 -11.37
N LEU A 123 0.36 -12.75 -11.01
CA LEU A 123 -0.97 -12.69 -10.39
C LEU A 123 -2.06 -13.18 -11.34
N GLN A 124 -2.03 -12.78 -12.61
CA GLN A 124 -2.95 -13.27 -13.64
C GLN A 124 -2.83 -14.78 -13.80
N LYS A 125 -1.61 -15.34 -13.81
CA LYS A 125 -1.41 -16.80 -13.91
C LYS A 125 -1.96 -17.56 -12.71
N LEU A 126 -1.93 -16.97 -11.51
CA LEU A 126 -2.41 -17.61 -10.29
C LEU A 126 -3.94 -17.56 -10.15
N THR A 127 -4.55 -16.45 -10.58
CA THR A 127 -5.98 -16.16 -10.42
C THR A 127 -6.79 -16.50 -11.67
N ASN A 128 -6.14 -16.57 -12.84
CA ASN A 128 -6.77 -16.60 -14.16
C ASN A 128 -7.71 -15.40 -14.43
N ALA A 129 -7.52 -14.28 -13.72
CA ALA A 129 -8.32 -13.07 -13.85
C ALA A 129 -7.79 -12.15 -14.96
N ASN A 130 -8.68 -11.33 -15.54
CA ASN A 130 -8.22 -10.10 -16.17
C ASN A 130 -7.85 -9.09 -15.06
N ILE A 131 -6.81 -8.29 -15.28
CA ILE A 131 -6.27 -7.39 -14.26
C ILE A 131 -6.15 -5.97 -14.81
N ALA A 132 -6.54 -4.98 -14.03
CA ALA A 132 -6.19 -3.59 -14.24
C ALA A 132 -5.49 -3.04 -12.99
N ALA A 133 -4.42 -2.26 -13.15
CA ALA A 133 -3.64 -1.76 -12.01
C ALA A 133 -3.02 -0.39 -12.31
N SER A 134 -2.83 0.42 -11.26
CA SER A 134 -2.15 1.71 -11.37
C SER A 134 -0.64 1.55 -11.57
N ALA A 135 -0.07 2.33 -12.49
CA ALA A 135 1.36 2.44 -12.77
C ALA A 135 1.97 3.77 -12.32
N ASN A 136 1.16 4.68 -11.78
CA ASN A 136 1.57 5.97 -11.23
C ASN A 136 0.97 6.19 -9.82
N LEU A 137 0.97 7.43 -9.32
CA LEU A 137 0.33 7.78 -8.06
C LEU A 137 -1.19 7.66 -8.18
N THR A 138 -1.82 6.92 -7.26
CA THR A 138 -3.28 6.79 -7.20
C THR A 138 -3.86 7.63 -6.07
N GLY A 139 -4.90 8.43 -6.34
CA GLY A 139 -5.64 9.22 -5.35
C GLY A 139 -5.75 10.71 -5.70
N SER A 140 -5.25 11.56 -4.81
CA SER A 140 -5.37 13.02 -4.91
C SER A 140 -4.62 13.62 -6.11
N SER A 141 -5.35 14.31 -6.98
CA SER A 141 -4.76 15.10 -8.08
C SER A 141 -3.95 16.30 -7.61
N ALA A 142 -4.23 16.83 -6.41
CA ALA A 142 -3.41 17.87 -5.80
C ALA A 142 -2.01 17.36 -5.41
N LEU A 143 -1.85 16.04 -5.27
CA LEU A 143 -0.56 15.37 -5.01
C LEU A 143 0.01 14.69 -6.27
N GLY A 144 -0.55 14.98 -7.44
CA GLY A 144 -0.11 14.42 -8.72
C GLY A 144 -0.60 12.99 -9.00
N GLY A 145 -1.58 12.50 -8.24
CA GLY A 145 -2.20 11.20 -8.49
C GLY A 145 -3.53 11.30 -9.25
N ASP A 146 -4.05 10.15 -9.67
CA ASP A 146 -5.36 10.03 -10.30
C ASP A 146 -6.04 8.72 -9.89
N TRP A 147 -7.21 8.41 -10.45
CA TRP A 147 -7.95 7.16 -10.16
C TRP A 147 -7.95 6.21 -11.35
N GLU A 148 -7.06 6.44 -12.33
CA GLU A 148 -6.93 5.63 -13.51
C GLU A 148 -6.09 4.37 -13.23
N LEU A 149 -6.29 3.37 -14.11
CA LEU A 149 -5.57 2.10 -14.07
C LEU A 149 -4.96 1.94 -15.46
N GLU A 150 -3.69 2.32 -15.56
CA GLU A 150 -2.98 2.50 -16.83
C GLU A 150 -2.66 1.16 -17.48
N VAL A 151 -2.41 0.14 -16.66
CA VAL A 151 -1.99 -1.18 -17.13
C VAL A 151 -3.15 -2.14 -17.06
N ARG A 152 -3.36 -2.88 -18.15
CA ARG A 152 -4.43 -3.87 -18.31
C ARG A 152 -3.87 -5.17 -18.88
N LEU A 153 -4.18 -6.29 -18.25
CA LEU A 153 -3.93 -7.63 -18.73
C LEU A 153 -5.25 -8.34 -18.98
N GLY A 154 -5.57 -8.61 -20.25
CA GLY A 154 -6.86 -9.17 -20.66
C GLY A 154 -7.94 -8.10 -20.92
N GLU A 155 -9.16 -8.54 -21.19
CA GLU A 155 -10.30 -7.64 -21.47
C GLU A 155 -11.00 -7.28 -20.16
N VAL A 156 -10.72 -6.08 -19.65
CA VAL A 156 -11.31 -5.51 -18.42
C VAL A 156 -12.25 -4.36 -18.74
N GLU A 157 -13.51 -4.44 -18.30
CA GLU A 157 -14.43 -3.31 -18.32
C GLU A 157 -14.33 -2.53 -17.00
N SER A 158 -13.72 -1.35 -17.03
CA SER A 158 -13.60 -0.51 -15.84
C SER A 158 -14.93 0.12 -15.49
N THR A 159 -15.36 -0.04 -14.24
CA THR A 159 -16.48 0.72 -13.67
C THR A 159 -15.98 1.63 -12.55
N ARG A 160 -16.52 2.85 -12.49
CA ARG A 160 -16.19 3.79 -11.42
C ARG A 160 -16.71 3.23 -10.09
N VAL A 161 -15.83 3.14 -9.09
CA VAL A 161 -16.18 2.62 -7.75
C VAL A 161 -16.51 3.68 -6.72
N PHE A 162 -15.99 4.90 -6.90
CA PHE A 162 -16.20 6.00 -5.96
C PHE A 162 -17.10 7.10 -6.53
N VAL A 163 -17.93 7.69 -5.68
CA VAL A 163 -18.70 8.88 -6.05
C VAL A 163 -17.73 10.02 -6.39
N GLU A 164 -18.16 10.92 -7.29
CA GLU A 164 -17.33 12.03 -7.77
C GLU A 164 -16.70 12.85 -6.63
N ALA A 165 -17.46 13.03 -5.53
CA ALA A 165 -16.99 13.75 -4.36
C ALA A 165 -15.72 13.13 -3.73
N ILE A 166 -15.56 11.80 -3.74
CA ILE A 166 -14.31 11.18 -3.26
C ILE A 166 -13.20 11.39 -4.27
N ALA A 167 -13.49 11.18 -5.55
CA ALA A 167 -12.49 11.35 -6.61
C ALA A 167 -11.88 12.76 -6.61
N THR A 168 -12.66 13.77 -6.20
CA THR A 168 -12.20 15.17 -6.09
C THR A 168 -11.62 15.53 -4.72
N ASN A 169 -12.16 15.00 -3.61
CA ASN A 169 -11.84 15.51 -2.26
C ASN A 169 -10.90 14.62 -1.44
N TYR A 170 -10.60 13.39 -1.89
CA TYR A 170 -9.59 12.58 -1.23
C TYR A 170 -8.23 13.27 -1.33
N ASN A 171 -7.59 13.54 -0.20
CA ASN A 171 -6.43 14.43 -0.09
C ASN A 171 -5.11 13.69 0.18
N SER A 172 -5.06 12.40 -0.16
CA SER A 172 -3.88 11.54 -0.01
C SER A 172 -3.66 10.70 -1.26
N VAL A 173 -2.52 10.03 -1.35
CA VAL A 173 -2.22 9.04 -2.39
C VAL A 173 -1.80 7.74 -1.71
N PHE A 174 -1.99 6.61 -2.39
CA PHE A 174 -1.71 5.29 -1.82
C PHE A 174 -0.23 4.88 -1.90
N ALA A 175 0.69 5.83 -1.72
CA ALA A 175 2.12 5.59 -1.79
C ALA A 175 2.66 5.08 -0.45
N ILE A 176 3.65 4.19 -0.47
CA ILE A 176 4.42 3.85 0.72
C ILE A 176 5.54 4.88 0.85
N ASN A 177 5.61 5.55 2.00
CA ASN A 177 6.64 6.55 2.25
C ASN A 177 7.89 5.90 2.87
N ARG A 178 9.02 6.01 2.16
CA ARG A 178 10.32 5.66 2.72
C ARG A 178 10.70 6.69 3.78
N VAL A 179 11.21 6.21 4.91
CA VAL A 179 11.57 7.04 6.06
C VAL A 179 13.07 7.32 6.14
N SER A 180 13.89 6.40 5.64
CA SER A 180 15.35 6.56 5.56
C SER A 180 15.74 7.45 4.38
N VAL A 181 15.37 8.73 4.48
CA VAL A 181 15.58 9.78 3.49
C VAL A 181 16.11 11.04 4.16
N ASP A 182 16.77 11.91 3.41
CA ASP A 182 17.13 13.26 3.88
C ASP A 182 15.89 14.17 3.96
N SER A 183 16.09 15.44 4.35
CA SER A 183 14.98 16.43 4.43
C SER A 183 14.45 16.90 3.06
N LEU A 184 14.99 16.37 1.95
CA LEU A 184 14.60 16.63 0.57
C LEU A 184 14.07 15.37 -0.12
N GLU A 185 13.76 14.32 0.64
CA GLU A 185 13.28 13.01 0.18
C GLU A 185 14.28 12.20 -0.66
N ASN A 186 15.57 12.58 -0.66
CA ASN A 186 16.61 11.77 -1.28
C ASN A 186 16.88 10.52 -0.43
N GLU A 187 17.01 9.37 -1.09
CA GLU A 187 17.29 8.11 -0.41
C GLU A 187 18.66 8.10 0.28
N ALA A 188 18.74 7.45 1.44
CA ALA A 188 20.00 7.12 2.09
C ALA A 188 20.94 6.36 1.12
N ASN A 189 22.20 6.78 1.02
CA ASN A 189 23.23 6.11 0.23
C ASN A 189 23.95 4.96 0.97
N GLY A 190 23.47 4.63 2.18
CA GLY A 190 24.02 3.61 3.07
C GLY A 190 22.94 2.73 3.69
N ILE A 191 23.36 1.69 4.43
CA ILE A 191 22.44 0.74 5.07
C ILE A 191 21.73 1.44 6.22
N SER A 192 20.40 1.30 6.28
CA SER A 192 19.59 1.77 7.40
C SER A 192 18.96 0.59 8.16
N THR A 193 19.08 0.58 9.48
CA THR A 193 18.66 -0.52 10.37
C THR A 193 18.02 -0.01 11.67
N SER A 194 17.54 -0.93 12.49
CA SER A 194 17.11 -0.68 13.87
C SER A 194 16.04 0.42 14.01
N PRO A 195 14.93 0.38 13.23
CA PRO A 195 13.91 1.42 13.32
C PRO A 195 13.16 1.37 14.65
N ALA A 196 12.83 2.55 15.19
CA ALA A 196 11.93 2.74 16.32
C ALA A 196 10.95 3.88 16.01
N ILE A 197 9.68 3.72 16.36
CA ILE A 197 8.60 4.64 15.96
C ILE A 197 7.80 5.13 17.17
N SER A 198 7.46 6.42 17.18
CA SER A 198 6.56 7.00 18.18
C SER A 198 5.15 6.40 18.08
N SER A 199 4.36 6.49 19.15
CA SER A 199 3.03 5.85 19.21
C SER A 199 2.03 6.39 18.18
N ASP A 200 2.17 7.67 17.83
CA ASP A 200 1.39 8.34 16.78
C ASP A 200 1.98 8.15 15.37
N GLY A 201 3.10 7.46 15.27
CA GLY A 201 3.81 7.23 14.02
C GLY A 201 4.49 8.45 13.44
N ARG A 202 4.49 9.62 14.11
CA ARG A 202 5.04 10.85 13.54
C ARG A 202 6.56 10.81 13.43
N PHE A 203 7.24 10.36 14.49
CA PHE A 203 8.69 10.33 14.55
C PHE A 203 9.18 8.90 14.36
N VAL A 204 10.13 8.72 13.45
CA VAL A 204 10.82 7.44 13.26
C VAL A 204 12.30 7.66 13.45
N ALA A 205 12.85 7.02 14.48
CA ALA A 205 14.28 6.92 14.68
C ALA A 205 14.83 5.70 13.96
N PHE A 206 16.01 5.82 13.37
CA PHE A 206 16.70 4.70 12.72
C PHE A 206 18.20 4.93 12.74
N SER A 207 18.96 3.84 12.65
CA SER A 207 20.41 3.89 12.49
C SER A 207 20.77 3.84 11.03
N SER A 208 21.78 4.58 10.60
CA SER A 208 22.26 4.56 9.21
C SER A 208 23.76 4.73 9.11
N THR A 209 24.37 4.14 8.08
CA THR A 209 25.76 4.41 7.67
C THR A 209 25.84 5.40 6.51
N ALA A 210 24.74 6.09 6.21
CA ALA A 210 24.63 7.02 5.09
C ALA A 210 25.16 8.41 5.49
N ASP A 211 26.02 8.99 4.66
CA ASP A 211 26.62 10.33 4.89
C ASP A 211 25.81 11.46 4.23
N ASN A 212 24.70 11.12 3.56
CA ASN A 212 23.89 12.06 2.79
C ASN A 212 22.54 12.41 3.44
N LEU A 213 22.23 11.88 4.63
CA LEU A 213 20.94 12.11 5.30
C LEU A 213 20.84 13.48 5.96
N VAL A 214 21.96 13.98 6.49
CA VAL A 214 22.08 15.32 7.08
C VAL A 214 23.41 15.92 6.68
N SER A 215 23.38 17.17 6.20
CA SER A 215 24.61 17.87 5.84
C SER A 215 25.54 18.01 7.04
N GLY A 216 26.80 17.62 6.87
CA GLY A 216 27.82 17.72 7.92
C GLY A 216 28.01 16.44 8.73
N ASP A 217 27.27 15.37 8.44
CA ASP A 217 27.62 14.04 8.89
C ASP A 217 28.82 13.51 8.10
N SER A 218 30.01 13.54 8.70
CA SER A 218 31.28 13.30 7.99
C SER A 218 32.24 12.39 8.76
N ASN A 219 31.78 11.73 9.82
CA ASN A 219 32.62 10.86 10.66
C ASN A 219 32.81 9.46 10.02
N GLY A 220 31.99 9.10 9.03
CA GLY A 220 32.00 7.78 8.39
C GLY A 220 31.58 6.63 9.32
N ALA A 221 30.93 6.96 10.43
CA ALA A 221 30.42 5.99 11.40
C ALA A 221 28.94 5.70 11.16
N ARG A 222 28.40 4.76 11.92
CA ARG A 222 26.95 4.58 11.98
C ARG A 222 26.37 5.60 12.95
N ASP A 223 25.32 6.27 12.53
CA ASP A 223 24.69 7.33 13.31
C ASP A 223 23.19 7.10 13.47
N VAL A 224 22.59 7.79 14.43
CA VAL A 224 21.15 7.72 14.71
C VAL A 224 20.47 8.98 14.21
N PHE A 225 19.47 8.77 13.37
CA PHE A 225 18.67 9.81 12.75
C PHE A 225 17.22 9.72 13.24
N VAL A 226 16.51 10.85 13.20
CA VAL A 226 15.06 10.90 13.35
C VAL A 226 14.46 11.63 12.17
N HIS A 227 13.47 10.99 11.55
CA HIS A 227 12.63 11.59 10.53
C HIS A 227 11.26 11.96 11.11
N ASP A 228 10.88 13.24 11.01
CA ASP A 228 9.54 13.73 11.32
C ASP A 228 8.67 13.61 10.07
N ARG A 229 7.80 12.60 10.03
CA ARG A 229 6.90 12.30 8.90
C ARG A 229 5.87 13.41 8.65
N GLN A 230 5.65 14.32 9.59
CA GLN A 230 4.73 15.44 9.40
C GLN A 230 5.39 16.60 8.66
N THR A 231 6.67 16.89 8.94
CA THR A 231 7.39 18.02 8.34
C THR A 231 8.36 17.60 7.24
N GLY A 232 8.62 16.30 7.09
CA GLY A 232 9.62 15.75 6.17
C GLY A 232 11.07 16.00 6.61
N VAL A 233 11.31 16.41 7.87
CA VAL A 233 12.64 16.79 8.34
C VAL A 233 13.36 15.58 8.91
N THR A 234 14.59 15.33 8.44
CA THR A 234 15.52 14.34 8.99
C THR A 234 16.62 15.05 9.78
N SER A 235 16.82 14.61 11.04
CA SER A 235 17.80 15.18 11.96
C SER A 235 18.74 14.09 12.48
N LEU A 236 20.03 14.43 12.59
CA LEU A 236 21.03 13.61 13.26
C LEU A 236 20.91 13.85 14.77
N VAL A 237 20.67 12.80 15.56
CA VAL A 237 20.45 12.91 17.01
C VAL A 237 21.59 12.33 17.85
N SER A 238 22.49 11.54 17.25
CA SER A 238 23.73 11.04 17.88
C SER A 238 24.83 12.11 17.99
N VAL A 239 24.47 13.28 18.48
CA VAL A 239 25.37 14.41 18.74
C VAL A 239 25.47 14.73 20.22
N ASN A 240 26.57 15.34 20.63
CA ASN A 240 26.69 15.84 22.00
C ASN A 240 25.83 17.11 22.22
N SER A 241 25.83 17.65 23.44
CA SER A 241 25.03 18.84 23.78
C SER A 241 25.42 20.13 23.03
N ALA A 242 26.56 20.14 22.34
CA ALA A 242 27.02 21.23 21.48
C ALA A 242 26.70 20.98 19.99
N GLY A 243 26.10 19.85 19.64
CA GLY A 243 25.80 19.45 18.26
C GLY A 243 26.98 18.82 17.52
N GLU A 244 28.04 18.43 18.23
CA GLU A 244 29.20 17.79 17.62
C GLU A 244 28.98 16.28 17.48
N LEU A 245 29.47 15.71 16.37
CA LEU A 245 29.36 14.29 16.05
C LEU A 245 30.01 13.40 17.10
N GLY A 246 29.45 12.21 17.30
CA GLY A 246 30.13 11.12 17.99
C GLY A 246 31.43 10.73 17.28
N ASN A 247 32.38 10.21 18.06
CA ASN A 247 33.68 9.72 17.58
C ASN A 247 33.67 8.23 17.21
N ASP A 248 32.54 7.55 17.39
CA ASP A 248 32.30 6.14 17.05
C ASP A 248 30.79 5.94 16.81
N SER A 249 30.40 4.72 16.47
CA SER A 249 29.04 4.34 16.07
C SER A 249 28.00 4.49 17.19
N SER A 250 26.82 4.99 16.83
CA SER A 250 25.59 4.95 17.63
C SER A 250 24.55 4.06 16.94
N ASP A 251 23.83 3.22 17.68
CA ASP A 251 22.89 2.24 17.11
C ASP A 251 21.72 1.93 18.05
N ASN A 252 20.75 1.16 17.59
CA ASN A 252 19.61 0.63 18.34
C ASN A 252 18.78 1.73 19.03
N PRO A 253 18.32 2.76 18.29
CA PRO A 253 17.54 3.81 18.89
C PRO A 253 16.27 3.27 19.52
N SER A 254 15.89 3.87 20.65
CA SER A 254 14.57 3.73 21.26
C SER A 254 13.95 5.10 21.41
N ILE A 255 12.68 5.23 21.02
CA ILE A 255 11.94 6.50 21.09
C ILE A 255 10.75 6.37 22.06
N SER A 256 10.56 7.39 22.89
CA SER A 256 9.38 7.48 23.76
C SER A 256 8.09 7.59 22.95
N ALA A 257 6.97 7.15 23.52
CA ALA A 257 5.67 7.14 22.85
C ALA A 257 5.25 8.49 22.25
N ASP A 258 5.58 9.60 22.90
CA ASP A 258 5.28 10.97 22.46
C ASP A 258 6.40 11.62 21.63
N GLY A 259 7.44 10.85 21.27
CA GLY A 259 8.56 11.32 20.47
C GLY A 259 9.54 12.29 21.17
N ARG A 260 9.34 12.61 22.45
CA ARG A 260 10.15 13.65 23.14
C ARG A 260 11.55 13.20 23.55
N PHE A 261 11.75 11.90 23.74
CA PHE A 261 13.01 11.33 24.18
C PHE A 261 13.46 10.22 23.25
N ILE A 262 14.75 10.21 22.95
CA ILE A 262 15.42 9.16 22.20
C ILE A 262 16.63 8.70 23.00
N ALA A 263 16.86 7.40 23.09
CA ALA A 263 18.07 6.79 23.63
C ALA A 263 18.74 5.95 22.54
N PHE A 264 20.08 5.88 22.56
CA PHE A 264 20.94 5.16 21.62
C PHE A 264 22.31 4.91 22.25
#